data_AF-A0A6A6BJF6-F1
#
_entry.id   AF-A0A6A6BJF6-F1
#
_cell.length_a   1.000
_cell.length_b   1.000
_cell.length_c   1.000
_cell.angle_alpha   90.00
_cell.angle_beta   90.00
_cell.angle_gamma   90.00
#
_symmetry.space_group_name_H-M   'P 1'
#
loop_
_entity.id
_entity.type
_entity.pdbx_description
1 polymer ?
#
loop_
_entity_poly.entity_id
_entity_poly.type
_entity_poly.pdbx_seq_one_letter_code
_entity_poly.pdbx_strand_id
1 'polypeptide(L)'
;MRAFVSGWTGRRLGLANFTQAGDANAKELVELFDRAGTLAEFNSGTYAGVSLHALALWARYMPSDSVMGKNGARMLSRTWTSLAELYHAGLKNSAGPWDRTYGYDMNRYLSILGLHIWSLVGREASPIAEEPYAMSHSSDFAFAPLIAVMAVFHNSSVVPEGVIQRLKEFPGEHTVRTSAFSPPYDTYPRNISAWLSDSITIGAETFNETEVGGPSLSSDSFSPAVVQWDAGDANGVGWLKWYATEPSLIAKVSPGILNLTYPYGNHSSIFTFFVSTFVDRVDVTSWDDVQAGGLAVNVSGNANLTYEVSFNGQFGGAGETIKWVFFFRVAQ
;
A
#
# COMPACT_ATOMS: atom_id res chain seq x y z
N MET A 1 5.94 -11.17 -11.31
CA MET A 1 5.27 -12.30 -12.00
C MET A 1 5.83 -12.62 -13.38
N ARG A 2 5.85 -11.68 -14.36
CA ARG A 2 6.29 -11.94 -15.76
C ARG A 2 7.61 -12.71 -15.88
N ALA A 3 8.66 -12.25 -15.19
CA ALA A 3 9.97 -12.91 -15.21
C ALA A 3 9.91 -14.40 -14.81
N PHE A 4 9.15 -14.71 -13.75
CA PHE A 4 8.98 -16.09 -13.28
C PHE A 4 8.25 -16.96 -14.30
N VAL A 5 7.10 -16.51 -14.79
CA VAL A 5 6.27 -17.29 -15.72
C VAL A 5 7.06 -17.61 -16.99
N SER A 6 7.75 -16.64 -17.58
CA SER A 6 8.60 -16.87 -18.75
C SER A 6 9.81 -17.76 -18.42
N GLY A 7 10.56 -17.43 -17.37
CA GLY A 7 11.83 -18.09 -17.08
C GLY A 7 11.68 -19.51 -16.53
N TRP A 8 10.63 -19.78 -15.74
CA TRP A 8 10.31 -21.12 -15.25
C TRP A 8 9.75 -22.00 -16.37
N THR A 9 8.79 -21.50 -17.15
CA THR A 9 8.20 -22.23 -18.29
C THR A 9 9.26 -22.56 -19.33
N GLY A 10 10.12 -21.59 -19.66
CA GLY A 10 11.23 -21.79 -20.59
C GLY A 10 12.14 -22.93 -20.17
N ARG A 11 12.53 -22.98 -18.89
CA ARG A 11 13.36 -24.06 -18.34
C ARG A 11 12.62 -25.40 -18.32
N ARG A 12 11.35 -25.40 -17.93
CA ARG A 12 10.54 -26.63 -17.81
C ARG A 12 10.31 -27.31 -19.15
N LEU A 13 10.19 -26.53 -20.22
CA LEU A 13 9.89 -27.01 -21.58
C LEU A 13 11.11 -27.01 -22.52
N GLY A 14 12.29 -26.61 -22.04
CA GLY A 14 13.49 -26.51 -22.88
C GLY A 14 13.46 -25.38 -23.92
N LEU A 15 12.67 -24.32 -23.68
CA LEU A 15 12.53 -23.16 -24.58
C LEU A 15 13.53 -22.06 -24.20
N ALA A 16 14.60 -21.93 -24.98
CA ALA A 16 15.70 -21.00 -24.72
C ALA A 16 15.27 -19.52 -24.74
N ASN A 17 14.41 -19.14 -25.69
CA ASN A 17 13.89 -17.77 -25.81
C ASN A 17 13.08 -17.34 -24.58
N PHE A 18 12.23 -18.21 -24.03
CA PHE A 18 11.44 -17.95 -22.83
C PHE A 18 12.33 -17.86 -21.59
N THR A 19 13.33 -18.73 -21.51
CA THR A 19 14.34 -18.71 -20.44
C THR A 19 15.09 -17.38 -20.42
N GLN A 20 15.61 -16.96 -21.58
CA GLN A 20 16.35 -15.71 -21.73
C GLN A 20 15.47 -14.49 -21.43
N ALA A 21 14.23 -14.46 -21.93
CA ALA A 21 13.30 -13.37 -21.65
C ALA A 21 12.96 -13.27 -20.16
N GLY A 22 12.79 -14.40 -19.48
CA GLY A 22 12.58 -14.43 -18.03
C GLY A 22 13.76 -13.86 -17.26
N ASP A 23 14.98 -14.26 -17.62
CA ASP A 23 16.20 -13.81 -16.96
C ASP A 23 16.51 -12.33 -17.23
N ALA A 24 16.23 -11.83 -18.44
CA ALA A 24 16.37 -10.41 -18.78
C ALA A 24 15.42 -9.54 -17.93
N ASN A 25 14.13 -9.91 -17.86
CA ASN A 25 13.17 -9.23 -16.99
C ASN A 25 13.57 -9.28 -15.52
N ALA A 26 14.12 -10.41 -15.05
CA ALA A 26 14.57 -10.55 -13.68
C ALA A 26 15.77 -9.63 -13.39
N LYS A 27 16.68 -9.46 -14.35
CA LYS A 27 17.86 -8.60 -14.21
C LYS A 27 17.45 -7.13 -14.03
N GLU A 28 16.56 -6.62 -14.89
CA GLU A 28 16.03 -5.25 -14.76
C GLU A 28 15.35 -5.02 -13.41
N LEU A 29 14.57 -6.00 -12.94
CA LEU A 29 13.90 -5.92 -11.65
C LEU A 29 14.90 -5.91 -10.49
N VAL A 30 15.92 -6.77 -10.52
CA VAL A 30 16.99 -6.80 -9.51
C VAL A 30 17.77 -5.48 -9.48
N GLU A 31 18.10 -4.91 -10.64
CA GLU A 31 18.78 -3.62 -10.74
C GLU A 31 17.95 -2.48 -10.11
N LEU A 32 16.65 -2.44 -10.39
CA LEU A 32 15.74 -1.47 -9.76
C LEU A 32 15.61 -1.68 -8.25
N PHE A 33 15.56 -2.93 -7.81
CA PHE A 33 15.45 -3.28 -6.40
C PHE A 33 16.71 -2.92 -5.62
N ASP A 34 17.89 -3.16 -6.19
CA ASP A 34 19.18 -2.92 -5.51
C ASP A 34 19.45 -1.45 -5.20
N ARG A 35 18.74 -0.52 -5.85
CA ARG A 35 18.82 0.92 -5.56
C ARG A 35 18.39 1.25 -4.12
N ALA A 36 17.30 0.65 -3.63
CA ALA A 36 16.66 1.05 -2.37
C ALA A 36 16.15 -0.14 -1.53
N GLY A 37 16.28 -1.37 -2.00
CA GLY A 37 15.71 -2.55 -1.34
C GLY A 37 14.19 -2.65 -1.43
N THR A 38 13.58 -1.97 -2.39
CA THR A 38 12.12 -1.87 -2.58
C THR A 38 11.72 -2.23 -4.00
N LEU A 39 10.47 -2.65 -4.16
CA LEU A 39 9.88 -2.85 -5.48
C LEU A 39 9.31 -1.54 -6.03
N ALA A 40 9.20 -1.47 -7.35
CA ALA A 40 8.66 -0.31 -8.06
C ALA A 40 7.20 -0.02 -7.68
N GLU A 41 6.38 -1.06 -7.46
CA GLU A 41 5.02 -0.93 -6.94
C GLU A 41 5.05 -1.03 -5.41
N PHE A 42 4.83 0.09 -4.72
CA PHE A 42 5.10 0.22 -3.30
C PHE A 42 3.88 -0.03 -2.38
N ASN A 43 4.13 -0.87 -1.37
CA ASN A 43 3.42 -1.09 -0.09
C ASN A 43 1.89 -1.30 -0.05
N SER A 44 1.20 -1.46 -1.18
CA SER A 44 -0.27 -1.65 -1.11
C SER A 44 -0.70 -3.03 -0.62
N GLY A 45 -1.84 -3.10 0.08
CA GLY A 45 -2.36 -4.35 0.67
C GLY A 45 -2.49 -5.51 -0.33
N THR A 46 -3.06 -5.30 -1.51
CA THR A 46 -3.14 -6.34 -2.55
C THR A 46 -1.77 -6.58 -3.21
N TYR A 47 -1.10 -5.56 -3.75
CA TYR A 47 0.07 -5.77 -4.62
C TYR A 47 1.38 -6.06 -3.88
N ALA A 48 1.52 -5.63 -2.62
CA ALA A 48 2.58 -6.14 -1.76
C ALA A 48 2.43 -7.66 -1.59
N GLY A 49 1.21 -8.14 -1.35
CA GLY A 49 0.91 -9.58 -1.29
C GLY A 49 1.22 -10.33 -2.59
N VAL A 50 0.81 -9.79 -3.75
CA VAL A 50 1.16 -10.37 -5.07
C VAL A 50 2.68 -10.45 -5.24
N SER A 51 3.39 -9.40 -4.83
CA SER A 51 4.85 -9.33 -4.91
C SER A 51 5.55 -10.35 -4.02
N LEU A 52 5.08 -10.52 -2.77
CA LEU A 52 5.55 -11.56 -1.87
C LEU A 52 5.35 -12.95 -2.47
N HIS A 53 4.17 -13.24 -3.02
CA HIS A 53 3.91 -14.50 -3.71
C HIS A 53 4.86 -14.72 -4.91
N ALA A 54 5.06 -13.69 -5.75
CA ALA A 54 5.96 -13.77 -6.90
C ALA A 54 7.42 -14.06 -6.49
N LEU A 55 7.92 -13.38 -5.45
CA LEU A 55 9.27 -13.59 -4.93
C LEU A 55 9.42 -14.94 -4.23
N ALA A 56 8.36 -15.45 -3.59
CA ALA A 56 8.36 -16.80 -3.02
C ALA A 56 8.52 -17.87 -4.11
N LEU A 57 7.88 -17.68 -5.26
CA LEU A 57 8.07 -18.55 -6.43
C LEU A 57 9.51 -18.50 -6.96
N TRP A 58 10.12 -17.31 -7.01
CA TRP A 58 11.54 -17.17 -7.38
C TRP A 58 12.44 -17.96 -6.42
N ALA A 59 12.27 -17.73 -5.12
CA ALA A 59 13.08 -18.34 -4.09
C ALA A 59 12.93 -19.87 -4.03
N ARG A 60 11.74 -20.40 -4.32
CA ARG A 60 11.44 -21.83 -4.18
C ARG A 60 11.77 -22.66 -5.42
N TYR A 61 11.50 -22.13 -6.61
CA TYR A 61 11.41 -22.93 -7.83
C TYR A 61 12.43 -22.58 -8.90
N MET A 62 13.14 -21.45 -8.77
CA MET A 62 14.15 -21.08 -9.75
C MET A 62 15.51 -21.70 -9.40
N PRO A 63 16.27 -22.19 -10.39
CA PRO A 63 17.61 -22.75 -10.17
C PRO A 63 18.54 -21.74 -9.50
N SER A 64 19.40 -22.21 -8.58
CA SER A 64 20.31 -21.37 -7.80
C SER A 64 21.36 -20.62 -8.64
N ASP A 65 21.59 -21.05 -9.88
CA ASP A 65 22.48 -20.39 -10.84
C ASP A 65 21.77 -19.31 -11.68
N SER A 66 20.43 -19.30 -11.72
CA SER A 66 19.63 -18.28 -12.41
C SER A 66 19.58 -16.95 -11.66
N VAL A 67 19.29 -15.84 -12.37
CA VAL A 67 19.15 -14.50 -11.77
C VAL A 67 18.10 -14.51 -10.67
N MET A 68 16.94 -15.13 -10.91
CA MET A 68 15.85 -15.21 -9.95
C MET A 68 16.19 -16.09 -8.75
N GLY A 69 16.81 -17.25 -8.95
CA GLY A 69 17.18 -18.14 -7.84
C GLY A 69 18.24 -17.54 -6.93
N LYS A 70 19.19 -16.77 -7.47
CA LYS A 70 20.20 -16.04 -6.69
C LYS A 70 19.62 -14.93 -5.82
N ASN A 71 18.51 -14.31 -6.25
CA ASN A 71 18.01 -13.08 -5.63
C ASN A 71 16.66 -13.25 -4.90
N GLY A 72 15.86 -14.25 -5.25
CA GLY A 72 14.49 -14.39 -4.77
C GLY A 72 14.37 -14.36 -3.25
N ALA A 73 15.16 -15.18 -2.54
CA ALA A 73 15.15 -15.23 -1.08
C ALA A 73 15.58 -13.89 -0.44
N ARG A 74 16.66 -13.28 -0.95
CA ARG A 74 17.16 -11.98 -0.48
C ARG A 74 16.13 -10.87 -0.63
N MET A 75 15.52 -10.78 -1.83
CA MET A 75 14.53 -9.77 -2.13
C MET A 75 13.27 -9.97 -1.31
N LEU A 76 12.79 -11.21 -1.19
CA LEU A 76 11.63 -11.54 -0.36
C LEU A 76 11.83 -11.15 1.10
N SER A 77 12.98 -11.50 1.66
CA SER A 77 13.35 -11.16 3.04
C SER A 77 13.40 -9.64 3.28
N ARG A 78 14.01 -8.89 2.35
CA ARG A 78 14.08 -7.42 2.41
C ARG A 78 12.70 -6.76 2.25
N THR A 79 11.88 -7.24 1.33
CA THR A 79 10.50 -6.77 1.16
C THR A 79 9.71 -6.97 2.45
N TRP A 80 9.78 -8.15 3.07
CA TRP A 80 9.14 -8.40 4.36
C TRP A 80 9.62 -7.48 5.47
N THR A 81 10.91 -7.19 5.53
CA THR A 81 11.48 -6.27 6.52
C THR A 81 10.84 -4.89 6.37
N SER A 82 10.77 -4.36 5.15
CA SER A 82 10.13 -3.06 4.89
C SER A 82 8.62 -3.07 5.17
N LEU A 83 7.90 -4.14 4.79
CA LEU A 83 6.46 -4.25 5.07
C LEU A 83 6.18 -4.32 6.58
N ALA A 84 7.03 -5.00 7.35
CA ALA A 84 6.87 -5.12 8.80
C ALA A 84 7.16 -3.80 9.54
N GLU A 85 8.00 -2.93 8.97
CA GLU A 85 8.19 -1.57 9.49
C GLU A 85 6.99 -0.66 9.20
N LEU A 86 6.23 -0.93 8.13
CA LEU A 86 5.06 -0.14 7.76
C LEU A 86 3.75 -0.70 8.34
N TYR A 87 3.77 -1.91 8.88
CA TYR A 87 2.59 -2.55 9.45
C TYR A 87 2.36 -2.12 10.90
N HIS A 88 1.17 -1.61 11.19
CA HIS A 88 0.74 -1.26 12.53
C HIS A 88 -0.11 -2.40 13.12
N ALA A 89 0.49 -3.29 13.92
CA ALA A 89 -0.19 -4.47 14.47
C ALA A 89 -1.44 -4.12 15.31
N GLY A 90 -1.46 -2.98 16.01
CA GLY A 90 -2.64 -2.53 16.77
C GLY A 90 -3.85 -2.17 15.89
N LEU A 91 -3.62 -1.54 14.72
CA LEU A 91 -4.67 -1.22 13.74
C LEU A 91 -4.91 -2.39 12.78
N LYS A 92 -4.01 -3.39 12.82
CA LYS A 92 -3.85 -4.47 11.84
C LYS A 92 -3.74 -3.96 10.40
N ASN A 93 -3.16 -2.79 10.19
CA ASN A 93 -3.17 -2.12 8.89
C ASN A 93 -1.76 -1.71 8.45
N SER A 94 -1.50 -1.70 7.14
CA SER A 94 -0.25 -1.19 6.59
C SER A 94 -0.36 0.31 6.36
N ALA A 95 0.59 1.10 6.85
CA ALA A 95 0.63 2.55 6.63
C ALA A 95 0.81 2.90 5.15
N GLY A 96 0.37 4.09 4.73
CA GLY A 96 0.67 4.63 3.39
C GLY A 96 2.15 5.00 3.21
N PRO A 97 2.54 5.51 2.02
CA PRO A 97 1.74 5.65 0.80
C PRO A 97 1.57 4.33 0.04
N TRP A 98 0.67 4.31 -0.96
CA TRP A 98 0.43 3.14 -1.81
C TRP A 98 0.25 3.50 -3.29
N ASP A 99 0.92 2.75 -4.16
CA ASP A 99 0.85 2.96 -5.61
C ASP A 99 -0.50 2.54 -6.20
N ARG A 100 -1.13 1.52 -5.58
CA ARG A 100 -2.45 1.04 -5.95
C ARG A 100 -3.22 0.52 -4.75
N THR A 101 -4.27 1.22 -4.35
CA THR A 101 -5.17 0.79 -3.27
C THR A 101 -6.53 0.33 -3.79
N TYR A 102 -7.12 -0.65 -3.09
CA TYR A 102 -8.50 -1.14 -3.28
C TYR A 102 -9.32 -1.09 -1.98
N GLY A 103 -8.71 -0.62 -0.89
CA GLY A 103 -9.36 -0.48 0.41
C GLY A 103 -8.39 0.12 1.42
N TYR A 104 -8.94 0.75 2.47
CA TYR A 104 -8.18 1.56 3.42
C TYR A 104 -8.16 0.99 4.83
N ASP A 105 -9.05 0.06 5.13
CA ASP A 105 -9.11 -0.70 6.38
C ASP A 105 -8.95 -2.19 6.04
N MET A 106 -7.75 -2.74 6.25
CA MET A 106 -7.48 -4.16 5.98
C MET A 106 -8.34 -5.12 6.80
N ASN A 107 -8.99 -4.67 7.90
CA ASN A 107 -9.91 -5.50 8.69
C ASN A 107 -11.27 -5.70 7.99
N ARG A 108 -11.60 -4.85 7.01
CA ARG A 108 -12.85 -4.89 6.23
C ARG A 108 -12.61 -5.15 4.75
N TYR A 109 -11.43 -4.84 4.25
CA TYR A 109 -10.97 -5.06 2.90
C TYR A 109 -9.99 -6.24 2.85
N LEU A 110 -10.31 -7.25 2.04
CA LEU A 110 -9.46 -8.42 1.89
C LEU A 110 -8.23 -8.08 1.07
N SER A 111 -7.09 -8.05 1.75
CA SER A 111 -5.78 -7.85 1.14
C SER A 111 -5.02 -9.17 1.03
N ILE A 112 -4.31 -9.38 -0.09
CA ILE A 112 -3.43 -10.53 -0.25
C ILE A 112 -2.28 -10.48 0.78
N LEU A 113 -1.81 -9.29 1.15
CA LEU A 113 -0.88 -9.10 2.27
C LEU A 113 -1.46 -9.65 3.58
N GLY A 114 -2.74 -9.39 3.87
CA GLY A 114 -3.44 -9.94 5.03
C GLY A 114 -3.42 -11.48 5.07
N LEU A 115 -3.54 -12.14 3.92
CA LEU A 115 -3.44 -13.61 3.83
C LEU A 115 -2.02 -14.11 4.16
N HIS A 116 -1.00 -13.39 3.72
CA HIS A 116 0.39 -13.68 4.07
C HIS A 116 0.62 -13.52 5.58
N ILE A 117 0.16 -12.42 6.17
CA ILE A 117 0.23 -12.14 7.61
C ILE A 117 -0.51 -13.23 8.39
N TRP A 118 -1.72 -13.60 7.98
CA TRP A 118 -2.49 -14.69 8.59
C TRP A 118 -1.68 -15.98 8.63
N SER A 119 -0.98 -16.34 7.55
CA SER A 119 -0.17 -17.57 7.55
C SER A 119 1.01 -17.53 8.54
N LEU A 120 1.47 -16.34 8.95
CA LEU A 120 2.61 -16.15 9.86
C LEU A 120 2.19 -16.04 11.33
N VAL A 121 1.12 -15.32 11.63
CA VAL A 121 0.76 -14.95 13.00
C VAL A 121 -0.57 -15.53 13.49
N GLY A 122 -1.30 -16.24 12.62
CA GLY A 122 -2.66 -16.70 12.92
C GLY A 122 -3.72 -15.63 12.65
N ARG A 123 -5.00 -16.02 12.70
CA ARG A 123 -6.11 -15.14 12.29
C ARG A 123 -6.30 -14.00 13.28
N GLU A 124 -6.24 -14.29 14.57
CA GLU A 124 -6.50 -13.32 15.64
C GLU A 124 -5.53 -12.13 15.60
N ALA A 125 -4.28 -12.34 15.17
CA ALA A 125 -3.27 -11.30 15.03
C ALA A 125 -3.15 -10.74 13.60
N SER A 126 -3.99 -11.18 12.66
CA SER A 126 -3.99 -10.69 11.28
C SER A 126 -5.21 -9.81 11.00
N PRO A 127 -5.22 -9.07 9.88
CA PRO A 127 -6.38 -8.28 9.47
C PRO A 127 -7.48 -9.10 8.79
N ILE A 128 -7.41 -10.43 8.85
CA ILE A 128 -8.42 -11.27 8.19
C ILE A 128 -9.61 -11.47 9.14
N ALA A 129 -10.78 -10.99 8.73
CA ALA A 129 -12.03 -11.18 9.45
C ALA A 129 -12.42 -12.66 9.58
N GLU A 130 -13.31 -12.98 10.52
CA GLU A 130 -13.84 -14.33 10.71
C GLU A 130 -14.57 -14.85 9.45
N GLU A 131 -15.21 -13.95 8.72
CA GLU A 131 -15.91 -14.22 7.47
C GLU A 131 -15.20 -13.52 6.28
N PRO A 132 -14.08 -14.07 5.75
CA PRO A 132 -13.34 -13.43 4.66
C PRO A 132 -14.17 -13.17 3.40
N TYR A 133 -15.22 -13.96 3.17
CA TYR A 133 -16.12 -13.79 2.02
C TYR A 133 -16.98 -12.53 2.12
N ALA A 134 -17.23 -12.01 3.32
CA ALA A 134 -18.01 -10.81 3.58
C ALA A 134 -17.16 -9.53 3.54
N MET A 135 -15.83 -9.65 3.53
CA MET A 135 -14.93 -8.53 3.33
C MET A 135 -15.09 -7.95 1.92
N SER A 136 -14.86 -6.65 1.76
CA SER A 136 -14.76 -6.05 0.43
C SER A 136 -13.54 -6.61 -0.30
N HIS A 137 -13.59 -6.61 -1.63
CA HIS A 137 -12.52 -7.20 -2.47
C HIS A 137 -12.24 -8.69 -2.17
N SER A 138 -13.22 -9.43 -1.69
CA SER A 138 -13.07 -10.84 -1.27
C SER A 138 -12.66 -11.81 -2.39
N SER A 139 -12.74 -11.42 -3.66
CA SER A 139 -12.21 -12.19 -4.79
C SER A 139 -10.72 -12.52 -4.65
N ASP A 140 -9.95 -11.66 -3.98
CA ASP A 140 -8.53 -11.88 -3.70
C ASP A 140 -8.30 -13.10 -2.77
N PHE A 141 -9.34 -13.62 -2.11
CA PHE A 141 -9.26 -14.86 -1.35
C PHE A 141 -8.87 -16.07 -2.21
N ALA A 142 -8.99 -15.98 -3.53
CA ALA A 142 -8.46 -16.98 -4.47
C ALA A 142 -6.94 -17.20 -4.33
N PHE A 143 -6.18 -16.26 -3.76
CA PHE A 143 -4.76 -16.44 -3.44
C PHE A 143 -4.51 -17.31 -2.21
N ALA A 144 -5.50 -17.51 -1.33
CA ALA A 144 -5.30 -18.19 -0.05
C ALA A 144 -4.76 -19.63 -0.22
N PRO A 145 -5.28 -20.48 -1.13
CA PRO A 145 -4.71 -21.82 -1.35
C PRO A 145 -3.27 -21.77 -1.89
N LEU A 146 -2.96 -20.81 -2.76
CA LEU A 146 -1.61 -20.65 -3.33
C LEU A 146 -0.59 -20.25 -2.26
N ILE A 147 -0.99 -19.35 -1.35
CA ILE A 147 -0.19 -18.94 -0.20
C ILE A 147 -0.03 -20.10 0.77
N ALA A 148 -1.11 -20.83 1.08
CA ALA A 148 -1.07 -21.97 2.00
C ALA A 148 -0.10 -23.07 1.54
N VAL A 149 -0.09 -23.41 0.24
CA VAL A 149 0.86 -24.37 -0.34
C VAL A 149 2.31 -23.91 -0.19
N MET A 150 2.56 -22.60 -0.29
CA MET A 150 3.89 -22.01 -0.17
C MET A 150 4.31 -21.72 1.27
N ALA A 151 3.36 -21.71 2.22
CA ALA A 151 3.55 -21.20 3.57
C ALA A 151 4.68 -21.91 4.33
N VAL A 152 4.80 -23.25 4.20
CA VAL A 152 5.86 -24.00 4.89
C VAL A 152 7.25 -23.50 4.49
N PHE A 153 7.52 -23.39 3.19
CA PHE A 153 8.78 -22.83 2.69
C PHE A 153 8.91 -21.35 3.02
N HIS A 154 7.90 -20.56 2.70
CA HIS A 154 7.92 -19.11 2.86
C HIS A 154 8.16 -18.71 4.32
N ASN A 155 7.41 -19.27 5.26
CA ASN A 155 7.45 -18.84 6.65
C ASN A 155 8.73 -19.31 7.36
N SER A 156 9.25 -20.49 7.01
CA SER A 156 10.42 -21.06 7.69
C SER A 156 11.78 -20.67 7.08
N SER A 157 11.82 -20.38 5.78
CA SER A 157 13.10 -20.30 5.05
C SER A 157 13.50 -18.88 4.63
N VAL A 158 12.57 -17.92 4.63
CA VAL A 158 12.81 -16.59 4.04
C VAL A 158 12.28 -15.41 4.87
N VAL A 159 11.28 -15.62 5.73
CA VAL A 159 10.78 -14.56 6.61
C VAL A 159 11.70 -14.39 7.83
N PRO A 160 12.28 -13.20 8.07
CA PRO A 160 13.10 -12.95 9.27
C PRO A 160 12.29 -13.06 10.56
N GLU A 161 12.91 -13.55 11.64
CA GLU A 161 12.24 -13.70 12.94
C GLU A 161 11.68 -12.37 13.48
N GLY A 162 12.43 -11.27 13.33
CA GLY A 162 11.99 -9.93 13.75
C GLY A 162 10.74 -9.41 13.00
N VAL A 163 10.44 -9.94 11.82
CA VAL A 163 9.20 -9.61 11.09
C VAL A 163 8.00 -10.19 11.80
N ILE A 164 8.06 -11.44 12.26
CA ILE A 164 6.94 -12.10 12.94
C ILE A 164 6.57 -11.35 14.22
N GLN A 165 7.56 -10.87 14.99
CA GLN A 165 7.28 -10.11 16.20
C GLN A 165 6.55 -8.78 15.89
N ARG A 166 7.01 -8.02 14.89
CA ARG A 166 6.38 -6.75 14.49
C ARG A 166 4.97 -6.92 13.93
N LEU A 167 4.69 -8.06 13.30
CA LEU A 167 3.33 -8.37 12.83
C LEU A 167 2.38 -8.70 13.99
N LYS A 168 2.89 -9.19 15.12
CA LYS A 168 2.09 -9.51 16.31
C LYS A 168 1.90 -8.32 17.24
N GLU A 169 2.91 -7.47 17.35
CA GLU A 169 2.96 -6.40 18.34
C GLU A 169 3.56 -5.13 17.74
N PHE A 170 2.87 -4.01 17.97
CA PHE A 170 3.34 -2.71 17.49
C PHE A 170 4.57 -2.30 18.31
N PRO A 171 5.73 -2.01 17.66
CA PRO A 171 6.99 -1.80 18.37
C PRO A 171 7.12 -0.44 19.06
N GLY A 172 6.05 0.38 19.06
CA GLY A 172 6.06 1.76 19.52
C GLY A 172 6.32 2.77 18.41
N GLU A 173 6.25 4.06 18.76
CA GLU A 173 6.36 5.17 17.81
C GLU A 173 7.68 5.14 17.01
N HIS A 174 7.59 5.26 15.69
CA HIS A 174 8.76 5.30 14.81
C HIS A 174 8.48 5.98 13.47
N THR A 175 9.55 6.21 12.70
CA THR A 175 9.47 6.75 11.34
C THR A 175 10.23 5.84 10.38
N VAL A 176 9.58 5.49 9.28
CA VAL A 176 10.15 4.76 8.15
C VAL A 176 10.52 5.76 7.06
N ARG A 177 11.71 5.61 6.47
CA ARG A 177 12.15 6.37 5.30
C ARG A 177 12.74 5.42 4.27
N THR A 178 12.25 5.50 3.04
CA THR A 178 12.71 4.66 1.94
C THR A 178 12.47 5.35 0.59
N SER A 179 12.71 4.65 -0.51
CA SER A 179 12.49 5.15 -1.85
C SER A 179 11.95 4.05 -2.76
N ALA A 180 11.09 4.40 -3.71
CA ALA A 180 10.64 3.54 -4.80
C ALA A 180 10.90 4.23 -6.15
N PHE A 181 10.90 3.46 -7.24
CA PHE A 181 11.13 4.01 -8.59
C PHE A 181 10.58 3.06 -9.64
N SER A 182 9.83 3.62 -10.57
CA SER A 182 9.13 2.92 -11.62
C SER A 182 9.27 3.67 -12.95
N PRO A 183 10.44 3.59 -13.61
CA PRO A 183 10.60 4.15 -14.95
C PRO A 183 9.68 3.42 -15.96
N PRO A 184 9.21 4.11 -17.02
CA PRO A 184 9.53 5.50 -17.37
C PRO A 184 8.64 6.54 -16.68
N TYR A 185 7.71 6.13 -15.81
CA TYR A 185 6.70 7.02 -15.22
C TYR A 185 7.29 8.00 -14.22
N ASP A 186 8.19 7.52 -13.37
CA ASP A 186 8.91 8.37 -12.42
C ASP A 186 10.04 9.13 -13.14
N THR A 187 10.05 10.46 -13.03
CA THR A 187 11.17 11.28 -13.55
C THR A 187 12.41 11.20 -12.64
N TYR A 188 12.20 10.90 -11.36
CA TYR A 188 13.23 10.60 -10.37
C TYR A 188 12.68 9.66 -9.28
N PRO A 189 13.54 8.96 -8.50
CA PRO A 189 13.07 8.07 -7.43
C PRO A 189 12.19 8.78 -6.40
N ARG A 190 11.01 8.22 -6.14
CA ARG A 190 10.07 8.71 -5.14
C ARG A 190 10.67 8.57 -3.75
N ASN A 191 10.50 9.59 -2.91
CA ASN A 191 10.97 9.60 -1.53
C ASN A 191 9.81 9.35 -0.60
N ILE A 192 9.82 8.22 0.08
CA ILE A 192 8.73 7.75 0.93
C ILE A 192 9.07 8.01 2.40
N SER A 193 8.10 8.51 3.15
CA SER A 193 8.18 8.66 4.60
C SER A 193 6.86 8.26 5.25
N ALA A 194 6.94 7.47 6.32
CA ALA A 194 5.79 7.15 7.16
C ALA A 194 6.14 7.33 8.63
N TRP A 195 5.25 7.95 9.39
CA TRP A 195 5.31 8.03 10.85
C TRP A 195 4.16 7.20 11.42
N LEU A 196 4.48 6.35 12.38
CA LEU A 196 3.54 5.47 13.05
C LEU A 196 3.63 5.75 14.55
N SER A 197 2.49 5.90 15.20
CA SER A 197 2.29 6.05 16.65
C SER A 197 1.11 5.20 17.08
N ASP A 198 0.88 5.06 18.40
CA ASP A 198 0.05 4.01 19.00
C ASP A 198 -1.36 3.86 18.40
N SER A 199 -1.96 4.95 17.93
CA SER A 199 -3.32 4.98 17.36
C SER A 199 -3.41 5.67 16.00
N ILE A 200 -2.27 6.02 15.36
CA ILE A 200 -2.27 6.76 14.11
C ILE A 200 -1.04 6.46 13.25
N THR A 201 -1.25 6.43 11.94
CA THR A 201 -0.18 6.39 10.94
C THR A 201 -0.37 7.53 9.94
N ILE A 202 0.74 8.14 9.53
CA ILE A 202 0.80 9.17 8.48
C ILE A 202 1.88 8.72 7.50
N GLY A 203 1.50 8.46 6.26
CA GLY A 203 2.41 7.97 5.23
C GLY A 203 2.27 8.78 3.95
N ALA A 204 3.38 9.23 3.37
CA ALA A 204 3.37 9.96 2.12
C ALA A 204 4.64 9.78 1.29
N GLU A 205 4.57 10.15 0.01
CA GLU A 205 5.71 10.22 -0.87
C GLU A 205 5.83 11.55 -1.60
N THR A 206 7.08 11.98 -1.77
CA THR A 206 7.45 13.05 -2.71
C THR A 206 7.77 12.42 -4.06
N PHE A 207 7.12 12.90 -5.11
CA PHE A 207 7.25 12.36 -6.47
C PHE A 207 7.16 13.44 -7.55
N ASN A 208 7.60 13.08 -8.75
CA ASN A 208 7.35 13.80 -9.98
C ASN A 208 7.26 12.79 -11.12
N GLU A 209 6.06 12.65 -11.66
CA GLU A 209 5.69 11.65 -12.63
C GLU A 209 5.41 12.29 -13.99
N THR A 210 5.53 11.52 -15.06
CA THR A 210 5.23 11.97 -16.42
C THR A 210 3.73 12.13 -16.67
N GLU A 211 2.89 11.45 -15.88
CA GLU A 211 1.44 11.41 -16.00
C GLU A 211 0.83 11.30 -14.59
N VAL A 212 -0.37 11.86 -14.37
CA VAL A 212 -1.04 11.78 -13.06
C VAL A 212 -1.40 10.33 -12.72
N GLY A 213 -1.08 9.90 -11.51
CA GLY A 213 -1.32 8.53 -11.05
C GLY A 213 -0.21 7.54 -11.45
N GLY A 214 0.86 8.04 -12.08
CA GLY A 214 2.10 7.33 -12.26
C GLY A 214 1.96 5.99 -12.97
N PRO A 215 2.69 4.96 -12.53
CA PRO A 215 2.63 3.62 -13.11
C PRO A 215 1.23 2.97 -13.09
N SER A 216 0.33 3.44 -12.23
CA SER A 216 -1.05 2.95 -12.20
C SER A 216 -1.93 3.55 -13.30
N LEU A 217 -1.51 4.69 -13.86
CA LEU A 217 -2.27 5.52 -14.80
C LEU A 217 -3.69 5.80 -14.28
N SER A 218 -3.84 5.92 -12.96
CA SER A 218 -5.14 5.98 -12.28
C SER A 218 -5.02 6.64 -10.90
N SER A 219 -5.41 7.91 -10.81
CA SER A 219 -5.54 8.65 -9.54
C SER A 219 -6.45 7.95 -8.52
N ASP A 220 -7.43 7.19 -9.01
CA ASP A 220 -8.38 6.45 -8.19
C ASP A 220 -7.71 5.50 -7.20
N SER A 221 -6.73 4.73 -7.69
CA SER A 221 -5.98 3.77 -6.88
C SER A 221 -4.69 4.34 -6.34
N PHE A 222 -4.13 5.38 -6.95
CA PHE A 222 -2.92 6.00 -6.46
C PHE A 222 -3.19 6.78 -5.16
N SER A 223 -2.45 6.47 -4.11
CA SER A 223 -2.65 7.06 -2.77
C SER A 223 -1.30 7.48 -2.16
N PRO A 224 -0.70 8.56 -2.66
CA PRO A 224 0.65 8.95 -2.30
C PRO A 224 0.72 9.79 -1.02
N ALA A 225 -0.42 10.11 -0.39
CA ALA A 225 -0.45 10.59 0.98
C ALA A 225 -1.72 10.06 1.68
N VAL A 226 -1.52 9.42 2.83
CA VAL A 226 -2.57 8.72 3.59
C VAL A 226 -2.35 8.92 5.08
N VAL A 227 -3.43 9.18 5.80
CA VAL A 227 -3.51 9.14 7.26
C VAL A 227 -4.51 8.05 7.65
N GLN A 228 -4.18 7.25 8.64
CA GLN A 228 -5.06 6.21 9.19
C GLN A 228 -5.01 6.23 10.70
N TRP A 229 -6.13 6.02 11.38
CA TRP A 229 -6.19 6.03 12.85
C TRP A 229 -7.19 5.03 13.39
N ASP A 230 -7.04 4.71 14.68
CA ASP A 230 -8.05 3.95 15.42
C ASP A 230 -9.31 4.82 15.61
N ALA A 231 -10.39 4.48 14.91
CA ALA A 231 -11.67 5.19 15.04
C ALA A 231 -12.61 4.54 16.09
N GLY A 232 -12.11 3.53 16.82
CA GLY A 232 -12.86 2.73 17.79
C GLY A 232 -13.53 1.49 17.18
N ASP A 233 -13.87 0.51 18.03
CA ASP A 233 -14.34 -0.83 17.62
C ASP A 233 -15.48 -0.83 16.59
N ALA A 234 -16.47 0.05 16.75
CA ALA A 234 -17.61 0.13 15.83
C ALA A 234 -17.21 0.66 14.44
N ASN A 235 -16.18 1.50 14.39
CA ASN A 235 -15.78 2.26 13.22
C ASN A 235 -14.58 1.63 12.48
N GLY A 236 -13.74 0.87 13.18
CA GLY A 236 -12.55 0.24 12.62
C GLY A 236 -11.45 1.26 12.38
N VAL A 237 -10.78 1.18 11.22
CA VAL A 237 -9.72 2.13 10.87
C VAL A 237 -10.30 3.33 10.13
N GLY A 238 -10.25 4.50 10.76
CA GLY A 238 -10.51 5.78 10.11
C GLY A 238 -9.39 6.11 9.12
N TRP A 239 -9.71 6.76 8.01
CA TRP A 239 -8.72 7.08 6.99
C TRP A 239 -8.99 8.39 6.26
N LEU A 240 -7.90 8.98 5.79
CA LEU A 240 -7.87 10.12 4.89
C LEU A 240 -6.81 9.85 3.83
N LYS A 241 -7.12 10.10 2.55
CA LYS A 241 -6.11 10.14 1.49
C LYS A 241 -6.15 11.47 0.75
N TRP A 242 -5.00 11.91 0.28
CA TRP A 242 -4.94 12.88 -0.80
C TRP A 242 -5.27 12.18 -2.12
N TYR A 243 -6.14 12.79 -2.92
CA TYR A 243 -6.49 12.34 -4.26
C TYR A 243 -5.65 13.07 -5.29
N ALA A 244 -4.88 12.30 -6.07
CA ALA A 244 -3.90 12.86 -6.97
C ALA A 244 -4.53 13.58 -8.17
N THR A 245 -4.42 14.91 -8.19
CA THR A 245 -4.83 15.77 -9.32
C THR A 245 -3.65 16.40 -10.04
N GLU A 246 -2.45 16.30 -9.46
CA GLU A 246 -1.21 16.89 -9.97
C GLU A 246 -0.16 15.77 -10.15
N PRO A 247 0.69 15.85 -11.19
CA PRO A 247 1.72 14.83 -11.47
C PRO A 247 2.96 14.97 -10.57
N SER A 248 2.99 15.95 -9.67
CA SER A 248 4.07 16.11 -8.71
C SER A 248 3.56 16.64 -7.37
N LEU A 249 4.10 16.08 -6.30
CA LEU A 249 3.80 16.43 -4.93
C LEU A 249 5.10 16.42 -4.14
N ILE A 250 5.34 17.46 -3.34
CA ILE A 250 6.32 17.44 -2.27
C ILE A 250 5.56 17.17 -0.98
N ALA A 251 5.79 16.00 -0.38
CA ALA A 251 5.19 15.60 0.88
C ALA A 251 6.24 15.46 1.97
N LYS A 252 5.96 16.02 3.15
CA LYS A 252 6.80 15.88 4.35
C LYS A 252 5.96 15.32 5.49
N VAL A 253 6.49 14.28 6.12
CA VAL A 253 5.89 13.62 7.28
C VAL A 253 6.78 13.83 8.49
N SER A 254 6.18 14.25 9.60
CA SER A 254 6.76 14.30 10.94
C SER A 254 5.70 13.93 11.97
N PRO A 255 6.06 13.73 13.27
CA PRO A 255 5.07 13.35 14.27
C PRO A 255 3.84 14.26 14.27
N GLY A 256 2.66 13.66 14.04
CA GLY A 256 1.37 14.34 13.98
C GLY A 256 1.16 15.31 12.81
N ILE A 257 2.06 15.36 11.82
CA ILE A 257 2.02 16.37 10.76
C ILE A 257 2.21 15.72 9.38
N LEU A 258 1.26 16.01 8.48
CA LEU A 258 1.36 15.81 7.04
C LEU A 258 1.42 17.18 6.36
N ASN A 259 2.53 17.49 5.69
CA ASN A 259 2.67 18.72 4.91
C ASN A 259 2.75 18.39 3.42
N LEU A 260 1.86 19.01 2.64
CA LEU A 260 1.73 18.80 1.20
C LEU A 260 2.00 20.12 0.47
N THR A 261 2.78 20.06 -0.62
CA THR A 261 3.10 21.21 -1.46
C THR A 261 3.05 20.80 -2.93
N TYR A 262 2.32 21.56 -3.75
CA TYR A 262 2.38 21.44 -5.20
C TYR A 262 3.54 22.28 -5.75
N PRO A 263 4.65 21.67 -6.23
CA PRO A 263 5.80 22.42 -6.73
C PRO A 263 5.48 23.22 -8.00
N TYR A 264 4.49 22.77 -8.77
CA TYR A 264 4.01 23.44 -9.99
C TYR A 264 2.59 24.01 -9.82
N GLY A 265 2.09 24.05 -8.58
CA GLY A 265 0.74 24.48 -8.29
C GLY A 265 0.53 25.95 -8.63
N ASN A 266 -0.68 26.30 -9.06
CA ASN A 266 -1.07 27.67 -9.35
C ASN A 266 -2.46 27.97 -8.75
N HIS A 267 -3.04 29.12 -9.09
CA HIS A 267 -4.34 29.55 -8.55
C HIS A 267 -5.52 28.61 -8.89
N SER A 268 -5.38 27.72 -9.87
CA SER A 268 -6.37 26.69 -10.20
C SER A 268 -6.09 25.33 -9.55
N SER A 269 -4.97 25.16 -8.86
CA SER A 269 -4.63 23.90 -8.21
C SER A 269 -5.43 23.72 -6.93
N ILE A 270 -5.95 22.51 -6.71
CA ILE A 270 -6.84 22.17 -5.61
C ILE A 270 -6.29 20.94 -4.88
N PHE A 271 -6.16 21.01 -3.56
CA PHE A 271 -5.99 19.83 -2.72
C PHE A 271 -7.33 19.13 -2.57
N THR A 272 -7.40 17.90 -3.05
CA THR A 272 -8.59 17.06 -2.89
C THR A 272 -8.28 15.95 -1.89
N PHE A 273 -9.12 15.80 -0.87
CA PHE A 273 -9.03 14.71 0.11
C PHE A 273 -10.26 13.83 0.09
N PHE A 274 -10.06 12.53 0.26
CA PHE A 274 -11.10 11.55 0.52
C PHE A 274 -10.99 11.09 1.97
N VAL A 275 -12.13 10.96 2.63
CA VAL A 275 -12.22 10.62 4.05
C VAL A 275 -13.22 9.51 4.29
N SER A 276 -12.96 8.70 5.33
CA SER A 276 -13.88 7.70 5.85
C SER A 276 -15.12 8.32 6.48
N THR A 277 -16.19 7.53 6.55
CA THR A 277 -17.39 7.82 7.35
C THR A 277 -17.49 6.83 8.51
N PHE A 278 -18.37 7.12 9.46
CA PHE A 278 -18.50 6.36 10.70
C PHE A 278 -19.94 5.93 10.96
N VAL A 279 -20.13 4.87 11.76
CA VAL A 279 -21.45 4.31 12.07
C VAL A 279 -22.35 5.33 12.75
N ASP A 280 -21.77 6.14 13.64
CA ASP A 280 -22.43 7.22 14.36
C ASP A 280 -22.44 8.56 13.60
N ARG A 281 -21.64 8.67 12.53
CA ARG A 281 -21.50 9.86 11.67
C ARG A 281 -21.34 9.46 10.21
N VAL A 282 -22.47 9.12 9.58
CA VAL A 282 -22.51 8.64 8.19
C VAL A 282 -22.28 9.78 7.19
N ASP A 283 -22.81 10.96 7.50
CA ASP A 283 -22.65 12.16 6.67
C ASP A 283 -21.49 13.01 7.20
N VAL A 284 -20.56 13.37 6.31
CA VAL A 284 -19.46 14.30 6.62
C VAL A 284 -19.78 15.64 5.98
N THR A 285 -19.73 16.70 6.78
CA THR A 285 -19.94 18.08 6.33
C THR A 285 -18.76 18.97 6.70
N SER A 286 -17.92 18.52 7.62
CA SER A 286 -16.77 19.27 8.13
C SER A 286 -15.66 18.34 8.63
N TRP A 287 -14.52 18.92 8.98
CA TRP A 287 -13.45 18.18 9.66
C TRP A 287 -13.84 17.65 11.04
N ASP A 288 -14.88 18.18 11.69
CA ASP A 288 -15.34 17.68 12.99
C ASP A 288 -16.04 16.32 12.87
N ASP A 289 -16.63 16.03 11.70
CA ASP A 289 -17.33 14.77 11.46
C ASP A 289 -16.36 13.59 11.22
N VAL A 290 -15.08 13.88 10.94
CA VAL A 290 -14.05 12.84 10.71
C VAL A 290 -13.21 12.54 11.96
N GLN A 291 -13.54 13.09 13.13
CA GLN A 291 -12.72 13.03 14.34
C GLN A 291 -13.03 11.84 15.28
N ALA A 292 -13.63 10.76 14.77
CA ALA A 292 -13.87 9.55 15.56
C ALA A 292 -12.56 8.99 16.14
N GLY A 293 -12.65 8.36 17.33
CA GLY A 293 -11.47 7.82 18.02
C GLY A 293 -10.56 8.87 18.66
N GLY A 294 -11.02 10.13 18.77
CA GLY A 294 -10.25 11.21 19.40
C GLY A 294 -9.20 11.85 18.49
N LEU A 295 -9.27 11.61 17.17
CA LEU A 295 -8.49 12.36 16.20
C LEU A 295 -8.80 13.86 16.32
N ALA A 296 -7.78 14.71 16.25
CA ALA A 296 -7.96 16.16 16.12
C ALA A 296 -7.31 16.63 14.82
N VAL A 297 -8.05 17.37 13.99
CA VAL A 297 -7.56 17.85 12.69
C VAL A 297 -7.41 19.36 12.73
N ASN A 298 -6.19 19.84 12.43
CA ASN A 298 -5.92 21.27 12.25
C ASN A 298 -5.27 21.48 10.88
N VAL A 299 -5.86 22.38 10.09
CA VAL A 299 -5.42 22.67 8.73
C VAL A 299 -4.92 24.11 8.66
N SER A 300 -3.71 24.31 8.15
CA SER A 300 -3.12 25.62 7.92
C SER A 300 -2.20 25.60 6.71
N GLY A 301 -2.00 26.75 6.08
CA GLY A 301 -1.16 26.88 4.90
C GLY A 301 -1.42 28.20 4.17
N ASN A 302 -0.96 28.25 2.92
CA ASN A 302 -1.20 29.37 2.01
C ASN A 302 -2.29 29.09 0.95
N ALA A 303 -2.91 27.91 1.00
CA ALA A 303 -4.08 27.57 0.20
C ALA A 303 -5.34 28.28 0.72
N ASN A 304 -6.39 28.36 -0.10
CA ASN A 304 -7.69 28.78 0.40
C ASN A 304 -8.26 27.69 1.30
N LEU A 305 -8.48 28.01 2.58
CA LEU A 305 -9.00 27.03 3.53
C LEU A 305 -10.52 26.89 3.49
N THR A 306 -11.20 27.64 2.61
CA THR A 306 -12.62 27.43 2.32
C THR A 306 -12.74 26.20 1.42
N TYR A 307 -13.55 25.23 1.84
CA TYR A 307 -13.71 23.99 1.09
C TYR A 307 -15.17 23.64 0.84
N GLU A 308 -15.37 22.85 -0.19
CA GLU A 308 -16.63 22.17 -0.46
C GLU A 308 -16.52 20.70 -0.04
N VAL A 309 -17.65 20.16 0.41
CA VAL A 309 -17.79 18.75 0.78
C VAL A 309 -18.84 18.11 -0.12
N SER A 310 -18.47 17.06 -0.84
CA SER A 310 -19.41 16.31 -1.66
C SER A 310 -19.37 14.81 -1.37
N PHE A 311 -20.55 14.20 -1.22
CA PHE A 311 -20.70 12.75 -1.18
C PHE A 311 -20.71 12.20 -2.60
N ASN A 312 -19.83 11.22 -2.86
CA ASN A 312 -19.74 10.54 -4.14
C ASN A 312 -20.01 9.05 -3.94
N GLY A 313 -21.22 8.61 -4.34
CA GLY A 313 -21.73 7.28 -4.01
C GLY A 313 -22.41 6.56 -5.17
N GLN A 314 -22.35 5.22 -5.14
CA GLN A 314 -22.84 4.38 -6.24
C GLN A 314 -24.37 4.46 -6.37
N PHE A 315 -25.05 4.73 -5.27
CA PHE A 315 -26.50 4.75 -5.15
C PHE A 315 -27.04 6.14 -4.74
N GLY A 316 -26.27 7.20 -4.98
CA GLY A 316 -26.65 8.58 -4.67
C GLY A 316 -25.43 9.47 -4.39
N GLY A 317 -25.64 10.78 -4.35
CA GLY A 317 -24.58 11.79 -4.14
C GLY A 317 -24.50 12.82 -5.25
N ALA A 318 -23.61 13.80 -5.07
CA ALA A 318 -23.43 14.90 -6.02
C ALA A 318 -22.40 14.59 -7.12
N GLY A 319 -21.67 13.48 -7.02
CA GLY A 319 -20.69 13.04 -8.01
C GLY A 319 -20.56 11.53 -8.13
N GLU A 320 -19.69 11.10 -9.04
CA GLU A 320 -19.47 9.68 -9.38
C GLU A 320 -18.54 8.99 -8.38
N THR A 321 -18.79 7.71 -8.11
CA THR A 321 -17.88 6.90 -7.30
C THR A 321 -16.53 6.71 -7.94
N ILE A 322 -15.51 6.66 -7.10
CA ILE A 322 -14.16 6.27 -7.51
C ILE A 322 -13.90 4.85 -7.00
N LYS A 323 -13.75 3.90 -7.94
CA LYS A 323 -13.51 2.47 -7.68
C LYS A 323 -14.34 1.90 -6.52
N TRP A 324 -15.63 2.22 -6.47
CA TRP A 324 -16.62 1.67 -5.53
C TRP A 324 -16.47 2.11 -4.07
N VAL A 325 -15.60 3.08 -3.77
CA VAL A 325 -15.46 3.64 -2.43
C VAL A 325 -16.36 4.85 -2.32
N PHE A 326 -17.19 4.88 -1.27
CA PHE A 326 -17.93 6.06 -0.85
C PHE A 326 -16.99 6.97 -0.08
N PHE A 327 -16.94 8.24 -0.47
CA PHE A 327 -16.08 9.21 0.22
C PHE A 327 -16.69 10.59 0.13
N PHE A 328 -16.24 11.43 1.06
CA PHE A 328 -16.45 12.86 0.99
C PHE A 328 -15.23 13.52 0.36
N ARG A 329 -15.47 14.31 -0.68
CA ARG A 329 -14.43 15.11 -1.33
C ARG A 329 -14.31 16.43 -0.60
N VAL A 330 -13.15 16.69 0.01
CA VAL A 330 -12.80 18.04 0.52
C VAL A 330 -11.88 18.68 -0.50
N ALA A 331 -12.34 19.73 -1.18
CA ALA A 331 -11.57 20.49 -2.18
C ALA A 331 -11.15 21.85 -1.59
N GLN A 332 -9.83 22.10 -1.52
CA GLN A 332 -9.21 23.34 -1.01
C GLN A 332 -8.27 23.94 -2.04
#